data_AF-E4PUP2-F1
#
_entry.id   AF-E4PUP2-F1
#
_cell.length_a   1.000
_cell.length_b   1.000
_cell.length_c   1.000
_cell.angle_alpha   90.00
_cell.angle_beta   90.00
_cell.angle_gamma   90.00
#
_symmetry.space_group_name_H-M   'P 1'
#
loop_
_entity.id
_entity.type
_entity.pdbx_description
1 polymer ?
#
loop_
_entity_poly.entity_id
_entity_poly.type
_entity_poly.pdbx_seq_one_letter_code
_entity_poly.pdbx_strand_id
1 'polypeptide(L)'
;MILAFNITTKDAICSLPYARNCVDVTSSPDFLEKTSITKGVIIGDKTIDSDNIFSTVSYIHSIKKSSKILNKIDAYNMVEKIDDKENNTRCKKIFFENKYYYDFKNMKRDYKEEQDFMSSKRFTVERYQKNKNRFETIVYVSDQKRDLSRSYEFIQTKMRNWIS
;
A
#
# COMPACT_ATOMS: atom_id res chain seq x y z
N MET A 1 -15.37 8.50 5.22
CA MET A 1 -14.99 8.89 6.60
C MET A 1 -13.49 8.75 6.70
N ILE A 2 -12.82 9.74 7.29
CA ILE A 2 -11.42 9.65 7.70
C ILE A 2 -11.39 9.53 9.22
N LEU A 3 -10.56 8.63 9.74
CA LEU A 3 -10.39 8.34 11.16
C LEU A 3 -8.91 8.49 11.53
N ALA A 4 -8.64 9.28 12.57
CA ALA A 4 -7.35 9.29 13.24
C ALA A 4 -7.44 8.46 14.53
N PHE A 5 -6.40 7.68 14.82
CA PHE A 5 -6.32 6.87 16.03
C PHE A 5 -4.90 6.85 16.58
N ASN A 6 -4.77 6.61 17.88
CA ASN A 6 -3.49 6.44 18.53
C ASN A 6 -2.97 5.01 18.28
N ILE A 7 -1.75 4.90 17.74
CA ILE A 7 -1.20 3.59 17.37
C ILE A 7 -0.95 2.66 18.57
N THR A 8 -0.61 3.25 19.72
CA THR A 8 -0.25 2.56 20.96
C THR A 8 -1.50 2.12 21.72
N THR A 9 -2.43 3.06 21.96
CA THR A 9 -3.64 2.76 22.75
C THR A 9 -4.77 2.15 21.92
N LYS A 10 -4.70 2.29 20.59
CA LYS A 10 -5.76 1.93 19.62
C LYS A 10 -7.04 2.76 19.75
N ASP A 11 -7.02 3.83 20.53
CA ASP A 11 -8.17 4.71 20.69
C ASP A 11 -8.36 5.61 19.48
N ALA A 12 -9.61 5.84 19.10
CA ALA A 12 -9.97 6.86 18.13
C ALA A 12 -9.65 8.24 18.73
N ILE A 13 -8.90 9.05 17.97
CA ILE A 13 -8.61 10.44 18.31
C ILE A 13 -9.73 11.33 17.79
N CYS A 14 -10.08 11.17 16.50
CA CYS A 14 -11.16 11.91 15.87
C CYS A 14 -11.58 11.24 14.55
N SER A 15 -12.81 11.49 14.13
CA SER A 15 -13.32 11.07 12.82
C SER A 15 -14.16 12.18 12.19
N LEU A 16 -14.04 12.32 10.87
CA LEU A 16 -14.89 13.23 10.10
C LEU A 16 -15.60 12.47 8.98
N PRO A 17 -16.92 12.62 8.86
CA PRO A 17 -17.66 12.10 7.73
C PRO A 17 -17.34 12.94 6.48
N TYR A 18 -17.09 12.25 5.38
CA TYR A 18 -16.95 12.84 4.05
C TYR A 18 -17.99 12.19 3.15
N ALA A 19 -18.64 12.98 2.30
CA ALA A 19 -19.66 12.50 1.37
C ALA A 19 -19.12 11.34 0.52
N ARG A 20 -19.99 10.38 0.16
CA ARG A 20 -19.60 9.22 -0.65
C ARG A 20 -18.91 9.71 -1.92
N ASN A 21 -17.69 9.21 -2.14
CA ASN A 21 -16.75 9.52 -3.22
C ASN A 21 -15.75 10.66 -2.98
N CYS A 22 -15.86 11.46 -1.91
CA CYS A 22 -14.94 12.58 -1.64
C CYS A 22 -13.69 12.22 -0.83
N VAL A 23 -13.53 10.98 -0.33
CA VAL A 23 -12.28 10.55 0.33
C VAL A 23 -11.20 10.41 -0.75
N ASP A 24 -10.68 11.55 -1.17
CA ASP A 24 -9.72 11.76 -2.24
C ASP A 24 -8.65 12.77 -1.76
N VAL A 25 -7.92 13.36 -2.71
CA VAL A 25 -6.82 14.31 -2.45
C VAL A 25 -7.27 15.55 -1.67
N THR A 26 -8.56 15.89 -1.66
CA THR A 26 -9.11 17.07 -0.98
C THR A 26 -9.54 16.80 0.45
N SER A 27 -9.97 15.58 0.78
CA SER A 27 -10.46 15.26 2.14
C SER A 27 -9.34 15.16 3.17
N SER A 28 -8.16 14.65 2.78
CA SER A 28 -7.03 14.53 3.70
C SER A 28 -6.49 15.89 4.19
N PRO A 29 -6.22 16.90 3.34
CA PRO A 29 -5.90 18.26 3.80
C PRO A 29 -6.99 18.85 4.71
N ASP A 30 -8.25 18.79 4.27
CA ASP A 30 -9.39 19.33 5.03
C ASP A 30 -9.50 18.67 6.42
N PHE A 31 -9.25 17.35 6.48
CA PHE A 31 -9.24 16.61 7.74
C PHE A 31 -8.16 17.12 8.68
N LEU A 32 -6.93 17.30 8.19
CA LEU A 32 -5.81 17.77 9.00
C LEU A 32 -6.03 19.20 9.49
N GLU A 33 -6.55 20.07 8.62
CA GLU A 33 -6.90 21.45 8.97
C GLU A 33 -7.95 21.48 10.09
N LYS A 34 -9.08 20.79 9.91
CA LYS A 34 -10.18 20.77 10.89
C LYS A 34 -9.82 20.11 12.22
N THR A 35 -8.90 19.14 12.20
CA THR A 35 -8.53 18.38 13.40
C THR A 35 -7.27 18.91 14.09
N SER A 36 -6.55 19.86 13.47
CA SER A 36 -5.26 20.36 13.94
C SER A 36 -4.20 19.27 14.17
N ILE A 37 -4.32 18.14 13.46
CA ILE A 37 -3.32 17.06 13.51
C ILE A 37 -2.10 17.50 12.71
N THR A 38 -0.98 17.67 13.41
CA THR A 38 0.27 18.16 12.83
C THR A 38 1.39 17.12 12.82
N LYS A 39 1.16 15.91 13.34
CA LYS A 39 2.11 14.81 13.34
C LYS A 39 1.38 13.48 13.20
N GLY A 40 1.89 12.60 12.34
CA GLY A 40 1.31 11.28 12.13
C GLY A 40 1.76 10.61 10.83
N VAL A 41 1.13 9.47 10.54
CA VAL A 41 1.26 8.74 9.28
C VAL A 41 -0.13 8.56 8.69
N ILE A 42 -0.38 9.11 7.50
CA ILE A 42 -1.59 8.85 6.74
C ILE A 42 -1.48 7.47 6.10
N ILE A 43 -2.53 6.66 6.24
CA ILE A 43 -2.63 5.31 5.67
C ILE A 43 -3.84 5.29 4.74
N GLY A 44 -3.64 4.97 3.46
CA GLY A 44 -4.72 4.98 2.47
C GLY A 44 -4.54 4.01 1.31
N ASP A 45 -5.65 3.72 0.63
CA ASP A 45 -5.70 2.89 -0.58
C ASP A 45 -5.63 3.72 -1.88
N LYS A 46 -5.72 5.04 -1.77
CA LYS A 46 -5.62 5.98 -2.89
C LYS A 46 -4.28 6.72 -2.85
N THR A 47 -3.68 6.86 -4.03
CA THR A 47 -2.59 7.80 -4.29
C THR A 47 -3.03 9.19 -3.88
N ILE A 48 -2.22 9.85 -3.05
CA ILE A 48 -2.40 11.27 -2.76
C ILE A 48 -1.25 12.00 -3.45
N ASP A 49 -1.53 12.55 -4.64
CA ASP A 49 -0.54 13.26 -5.46
C ASP A 49 -0.32 14.68 -4.96
N SER A 50 0.19 14.80 -3.74
CA SER A 50 0.37 16.10 -3.12
C SER A 50 1.62 16.17 -2.27
N ASP A 51 2.76 16.21 -2.96
CA ASP A 51 4.07 16.46 -2.35
C ASP A 51 4.10 17.77 -1.51
N ASN A 52 3.10 18.65 -1.67
CA ASN A 52 2.97 19.92 -0.94
C ASN A 52 1.86 19.97 0.13
N ILE A 53 0.96 18.99 0.23
CA ILE A 53 -0.21 19.11 1.12
C ILE A 53 0.09 18.59 2.55
N PHE A 54 1.07 17.70 2.70
CA PHE A 54 1.34 17.01 3.97
C PHE A 54 2.71 17.32 4.56
N SER A 55 3.18 18.56 4.50
CA SER A 55 4.49 18.92 5.08
C SER A 55 4.59 18.60 6.59
N THR A 56 3.46 18.47 7.28
CA THR A 56 3.38 18.17 8.72
C THR A 56 3.20 16.69 9.05
N VAL A 57 2.71 15.86 8.12
CA VAL A 57 2.43 14.43 8.37
C VAL A 57 3.01 13.55 7.29
N SER A 58 3.56 12.40 7.67
CA SER A 58 4.06 11.44 6.68
C SER A 58 2.93 10.62 6.07
N TYR A 59 3.19 9.90 4.98
CA TYR A 59 2.18 9.04 4.35
C TYR A 59 2.73 7.67 3.95
N ILE A 60 1.83 6.70 3.89
CA ILE A 60 2.03 5.44 3.19
C ILE A 60 0.72 5.04 2.52
N HIS A 61 0.74 4.83 1.21
CA HIS A 61 -0.45 4.41 0.48
C HIS A 61 -0.12 3.32 -0.54
N SER A 62 -1.12 2.52 -0.87
CA SER A 62 -0.96 1.51 -1.91
C SER A 62 -0.88 2.15 -3.29
N ILE A 63 -0.17 1.49 -4.20
CA ILE A 63 -0.12 1.83 -5.62
C ILE A 63 -0.94 0.80 -6.39
N LYS A 64 -1.78 1.30 -7.29
CA LYS A 64 -2.53 0.43 -8.21
C LYS A 64 -1.58 -0.47 -9.00
N LYS A 65 -1.88 -1.78 -9.05
CA LYS A 65 -1.09 -2.77 -9.81
C LYS A 65 -0.90 -2.40 -11.30
N SER A 66 -1.81 -1.59 -11.86
CA SER A 66 -1.74 -1.10 -13.25
C SER A 66 -0.85 0.14 -13.46
N SER A 67 -0.27 0.70 -12.39
CA SER A 67 0.51 1.93 -12.48
C SER A 67 1.79 1.73 -13.29
N LYS A 68 2.07 2.66 -14.21
CA LYS A 68 3.26 2.61 -15.08
C LYS A 68 4.57 2.75 -14.30
N ILE A 69 4.54 3.39 -13.12
CA ILE A 69 5.71 3.56 -12.25
C ILE A 69 6.29 2.21 -11.83
N LEU A 70 5.45 1.18 -11.65
CA LEU A 70 5.89 -0.14 -11.18
C LEU A 70 6.84 -0.84 -12.17
N ASN A 71 6.66 -0.60 -13.47
CA ASN A 71 7.61 -1.10 -14.47
C ASN A 71 8.90 -0.26 -14.49
N LYS A 72 8.81 1.06 -14.27
CA LYS A 72 9.98 1.95 -14.24
C LYS A 72 10.94 1.62 -13.09
N ILE A 73 10.39 1.26 -11.93
CA ILE A 73 11.17 0.94 -10.73
C ILE A 73 11.51 -0.55 -10.60
N ASP A 74 11.13 -1.37 -11.59
CA ASP A 74 11.30 -2.84 -11.55
C ASP A 74 10.73 -3.48 -10.27
N ALA A 75 9.49 -3.12 -9.91
CA ALA A 75 8.86 -3.50 -8.64
C ALA A 75 8.64 -5.03 -8.50
N TYR A 76 8.53 -5.75 -9.61
CA TYR A 76 8.15 -7.17 -9.61
C TYR A 76 9.35 -8.12 -9.40
N ASN A 77 10.57 -7.59 -9.47
CA ASN A 77 11.80 -8.37 -9.34
C ASN A 77 12.27 -8.41 -7.86
N MET A 78 11.53 -9.15 -7.04
CA MET A 78 11.79 -9.27 -5.60
C MET A 78 12.77 -10.40 -5.30
N VAL A 79 13.90 -10.06 -4.68
CA VAL A 79 14.98 -10.99 -4.31
C VAL A 79 15.08 -11.21 -2.80
N GLU A 80 14.56 -10.29 -2.00
CA GLU A 80 14.58 -10.40 -0.55
C GLU A 80 13.36 -11.19 -0.04
N LYS A 81 13.45 -11.70 1.18
CA LYS A 81 12.38 -12.44 1.86
C LYS A 81 12.13 -11.79 3.22
N ILE A 82 10.87 -11.61 3.58
CA ILE A 82 10.48 -11.27 4.95
C ILE A 82 10.67 -12.52 5.82
N ASP A 83 11.39 -12.37 6.93
CA ASP A 83 11.56 -13.44 7.91
C ASP A 83 10.29 -13.60 8.77
N ASP A 84 9.23 -14.06 8.13
CA ASP A 84 7.96 -14.44 8.75
C ASP A 84 7.84 -15.97 8.68
N LYS A 85 7.71 -16.61 9.85
CA LYS A 85 7.61 -18.07 9.97
C LYS A 85 6.35 -18.62 9.32
N GLU A 86 5.28 -17.84 9.19
CA GLU A 86 4.00 -18.29 8.64
C GLU A 86 3.86 -18.03 7.14
N ASN A 87 4.49 -16.97 6.63
CA ASN A 87 4.31 -16.50 5.27
C ASN A 87 5.63 -16.45 4.49
N ASN A 88 5.69 -17.21 3.40
CA ASN A 88 6.74 -17.07 2.42
C ASN A 88 6.47 -15.82 1.56
N THR A 89 6.85 -14.65 2.08
CA THR A 89 6.68 -13.36 1.41
C THR A 89 8.00 -12.88 0.86
N ARG A 90 8.06 -12.65 -0.46
CA ARG A 90 9.16 -11.94 -1.11
C ARG A 90 8.94 -10.44 -1.02
N CYS A 91 10.01 -9.68 -0.95
CA CYS A 91 9.94 -8.23 -0.84
C CYS A 91 11.10 -7.52 -1.56
N LYS A 92 10.92 -6.21 -1.73
CA LYS A 92 11.93 -5.29 -2.27
C LYS A 92 11.66 -3.89 -1.73
N LYS A 93 12.73 -3.16 -1.43
CA LYS A 93 12.67 -1.72 -1.14
C LYS A 93 13.39 -0.96 -2.25
N ILE A 94 12.73 0.06 -2.78
CA ILE A 94 13.28 0.91 -3.85
C ILE A 94 13.20 2.36 -3.42
N PHE A 95 14.23 3.14 -3.72
CA PHE A 95 14.18 4.60 -3.59
C PHE A 95 14.22 5.21 -4.99
N PHE A 96 13.20 6.00 -5.33
CA PHE A 96 13.04 6.60 -6.65
C PHE A 96 12.27 7.92 -6.53
N GLU A 97 12.71 8.97 -7.24
CA GLU A 97 12.07 10.31 -7.23
C GLU A 97 11.73 10.82 -5.81
N ASN A 98 12.70 10.69 -4.88
CA ASN A 98 12.58 11.10 -3.48
C ASN A 98 11.49 10.37 -2.67
N LYS A 99 11.02 9.21 -3.15
CA LYS A 99 10.02 8.36 -2.51
C LYS A 99 10.57 6.95 -2.28
N TYR A 100 10.08 6.32 -1.22
CA TYR A 100 10.39 4.93 -0.88
C TYR A 100 9.24 4.03 -1.28
N TYR A 101 9.54 3.02 -2.08
CA TYR A 101 8.61 1.99 -2.51
C TYR A 101 8.90 0.69 -1.76
N TYR A 102 7.85 0.02 -1.32
CA TYR A 102 7.90 -1.24 -0.61
C TYR A 102 7.00 -2.24 -1.34
N ASP A 103 7.64 -3.21 -1.98
CA ASP A 103 6.96 -4.23 -2.75
C ASP A 103 6.91 -5.52 -1.94
N PHE A 104 5.74 -6.16 -1.94
CA PHE A 104 5.51 -7.41 -1.23
C PHE A 104 4.75 -8.38 -2.12
N LYS A 105 5.14 -9.65 -2.07
CA LYS A 105 4.49 -10.73 -2.79
C LYS A 105 4.39 -11.97 -1.92
N ASN A 106 3.16 -12.36 -1.58
CA ASN A 106 2.91 -13.57 -0.81
C ASN A 106 2.88 -14.78 -1.75
N MET A 107 3.87 -15.68 -1.64
CA MET A 107 4.04 -16.79 -2.59
C MET A 107 2.90 -17.82 -2.53
N LYS A 108 2.27 -18.04 -1.37
CA LYS A 108 1.14 -18.97 -1.25
C LYS A 108 -0.07 -18.47 -2.04
N ARG A 109 -0.35 -17.17 -1.93
CA ARG A 109 -1.46 -16.54 -2.63
C ARG A 109 -1.15 -16.38 -4.12
N ASP A 110 0.10 -16.06 -4.45
CA ASP A 110 0.56 -15.92 -5.83
C ASP A 110 0.26 -17.18 -6.64
N TYR A 111 0.65 -18.34 -6.09
CA TYR A 111 0.34 -19.63 -6.69
C TYR A 111 -1.16 -19.85 -6.87
N LYS A 112 -1.97 -19.45 -5.88
CA LYS A 112 -3.43 -19.55 -5.98
C LYS A 112 -4.00 -18.65 -7.08
N GLU A 113 -3.62 -17.37 -7.13
CA GLU A 113 -4.06 -16.44 -8.17
C GLU A 113 -3.63 -16.91 -9.55
N GLU A 114 -2.44 -17.49 -9.68
CA GLU A 114 -1.95 -18.10 -10.92
C GLU A 114 -2.84 -19.27 -11.37
N GLN A 115 -3.13 -20.23 -10.50
CA GLN A 115 -4.01 -21.37 -10.81
C GLN A 115 -5.43 -20.93 -11.18
N ASP A 116 -5.98 -19.97 -10.43
CA ASP A 116 -7.30 -19.39 -10.68
C ASP A 116 -7.33 -18.68 -12.04
N PHE A 117 -6.26 -17.96 -12.39
CA PHE A 117 -6.13 -17.29 -13.69
C PHE A 117 -6.06 -18.30 -14.83
N MET A 118 -5.23 -19.34 -14.71
CA MET A 118 -5.07 -20.40 -15.71
C MET A 118 -6.37 -21.17 -15.95
N SER A 119 -7.15 -21.41 -14.91
CA SER A 119 -8.45 -22.08 -14.99
C SER A 119 -9.58 -21.18 -15.49
N SER A 120 -9.33 -19.88 -15.68
CA SER A 120 -10.36 -18.92 -16.06
C SER A 120 -10.61 -18.86 -17.57
N LYS A 121 -11.83 -18.49 -17.97
CA LYS A 121 -12.18 -18.18 -19.37
C LYS A 121 -11.38 -17.02 -19.98
N ARG A 122 -10.66 -16.25 -19.15
CA ARG A 122 -9.84 -15.10 -19.59
C ARG A 122 -8.43 -15.50 -19.98
N PHE A 123 -8.04 -16.75 -19.74
CA PHE A 123 -6.70 -17.27 -19.99
C PHE A 123 -6.38 -17.25 -21.48
N THR A 124 -5.25 -16.62 -21.80
CA THR A 124 -4.48 -16.85 -23.02
C THR A 124 -3.00 -16.84 -22.63
N VAL A 125 -2.15 -17.52 -23.39
CA VAL A 125 -0.70 -17.55 -23.13
C VAL A 125 -0.14 -16.12 -23.06
N GLU A 126 -0.56 -15.25 -23.98
CA GLU A 126 -0.14 -13.84 -24.02
C GLU A 126 -0.53 -13.07 -22.75
N ARG A 127 -1.78 -13.24 -22.28
CA ARG A 127 -2.24 -12.58 -21.05
C ARG A 127 -1.56 -13.13 -19.82
N TYR A 128 -1.28 -14.43 -19.80
CA TYR A 128 -0.52 -15.05 -18.72
C TYR A 128 0.90 -14.48 -18.65
N GLN A 129 1.65 -14.47 -19.75
CA GLN A 129 3.01 -13.92 -19.78
C GLN A 129 3.06 -12.44 -19.34
N LYS A 130 2.02 -11.66 -19.70
CA LYS A 130 1.90 -10.26 -19.30
C LYS A 130 1.62 -10.06 -17.80
N ASN A 131 0.92 -10.99 -17.16
CA ASN A 131 0.41 -10.80 -15.79
C ASN A 131 1.13 -11.63 -14.72
N LYS A 132 1.80 -12.74 -15.09
CA LYS A 132 2.38 -13.71 -14.13
C LYS A 132 3.26 -13.07 -13.04
N ASN A 133 4.04 -12.05 -13.41
CA ASN A 133 4.95 -11.38 -12.47
C ASN A 133 4.20 -10.43 -11.51
N ARG A 134 2.94 -10.09 -11.79
CA ARG A 134 2.12 -9.10 -11.05
C ARG A 134 1.13 -9.73 -10.07
N PHE A 135 0.92 -11.04 -10.18
CA PHE A 135 0.05 -11.77 -9.25
C PHE A 135 0.52 -11.55 -7.82
N GLU A 136 -0.47 -11.32 -6.95
CA GLU A 136 -0.37 -11.02 -5.52
C GLU A 136 0.70 -10.00 -5.12
N THR A 137 1.14 -9.17 -6.06
CA THR A 137 2.08 -8.09 -5.81
C THR A 137 1.33 -6.89 -5.29
N ILE A 138 1.72 -6.45 -4.09
CA ILE A 138 1.23 -5.22 -3.49
C ILE A 138 2.42 -4.28 -3.34
N VAL A 139 2.24 -3.05 -3.78
CA VAL A 139 3.26 -2.01 -3.72
C VAL A 139 2.73 -0.85 -2.92
N TYR A 140 3.56 -0.36 -2.00
CA TYR A 140 3.30 0.84 -1.21
C TYR A 140 4.35 1.88 -1.51
N VAL A 141 3.96 3.15 -1.42
CA VAL A 141 4.90 4.27 -1.51
C VAL A 141 4.78 5.14 -0.26
N SER A 142 5.91 5.71 0.14
CA SER A 142 6.03 6.62 1.26
C SER A 142 7.06 7.70 1.01
N ASP A 143 6.84 8.85 1.64
CA ASP A 143 7.80 9.95 1.80
C ASP A 143 8.93 9.64 2.80
N GLN A 144 8.78 8.62 3.64
CA GLN A 144 9.76 8.29 4.68
C GLN A 144 10.38 6.90 4.52
N LYS A 145 11.69 6.84 4.83
CA LYS A 145 12.43 5.59 4.90
C LYS A 145 11.96 4.76 6.10
N ARG A 146 11.67 3.49 5.85
CA ARG A 146 11.31 2.50 6.85
C ARG A 146 12.02 1.18 6.55
N ASP A 147 12.05 0.33 7.56
CA ASP A 147 12.52 -1.04 7.41
C ASP A 147 11.44 -1.91 6.74
N LEU A 148 11.86 -2.91 5.94
CA LEU A 148 10.94 -3.76 5.18
C LEU A 148 10.01 -4.57 6.08
N SER A 149 10.55 -5.16 7.15
CA SER A 149 9.77 -5.97 8.09
C SER A 149 8.77 -5.10 8.85
N ARG A 150 9.20 -3.92 9.32
CA ARG A 150 8.29 -2.96 9.96
C ARG A 150 7.19 -2.46 9.03
N SER A 151 7.52 -2.15 7.78
CA SER A 151 6.52 -1.76 6.77
C SER A 151 5.52 -2.89 6.53
N TYR A 152 6.00 -4.13 6.39
CA TYR A 152 5.14 -5.29 6.19
C TYR A 152 4.18 -5.51 7.36
N GLU A 153 4.68 -5.53 8.60
CA GLU A 153 3.85 -5.66 9.81
C GLU A 153 2.81 -4.54 9.89
N PHE A 154 3.25 -3.29 9.70
CA PHE A 154 2.37 -2.12 9.76
C PHE A 154 1.22 -2.24 8.75
N ILE A 155 1.50 -2.69 7.53
CA ILE A 155 0.52 -2.89 6.47
C ILE A 155 -0.42 -4.06 6.79
N GLN A 156 0.12 -5.23 7.15
CA GLN A 156 -0.67 -6.45 7.38
C GLN A 156 -1.60 -6.29 8.58
N THR A 157 -1.10 -5.76 9.70
CA THR A 157 -1.87 -5.65 10.94
C THR A 157 -2.88 -4.51 10.91
N LYS A 158 -2.60 -3.40 10.20
CA LYS A 158 -3.44 -2.19 10.27
C LYS A 158 -4.37 -2.00 9.09
N MET A 159 -4.01 -2.40 7.86
CA MET A 159 -4.91 -2.27 6.72
C MET A 159 -5.87 -3.46 6.56
N ARG A 160 -5.45 -4.70 6.84
CA ARG A 160 -6.34 -5.87 6.63
C ARG A 160 -7.41 -6.03 7.71
N ASN A 161 -7.07 -5.80 8.98
CA ASN A 161 -7.99 -6.03 10.11
C ASN A 161 -9.14 -5.01 10.20
N TRP A 162 -9.11 -3.93 9.41
CA TRP A 162 -10.14 -2.90 9.39
C TRP A 162 -10.95 -2.90 8.08
N ILE A 163 -10.62 -3.80 7.13
CA ILE A 163 -11.31 -3.96 5.84
C ILE A 163 -12.07 -5.33 5.79
N SER A 164 -11.92 -6.19 6.80
CA SER A 164 -12.73 -7.39 7.02
C SER A 164 -13.93 -7.12 7.90
#